data_AF-A0A2M7RK72-F1
#
_entry.id   AF-A0A2M7RK72-F1
#
_cell.length_a   1.000
_cell.length_b   1.000
_cell.length_c   1.000
_cell.angle_alpha   90.00
_cell.angle_beta   90.00
_cell.angle_gamma   90.00
#
_symmetry.space_group_name_H-M   'P 1'
#
loop_
_entity.id
_entity.type
_entity.pdbx_description
1 polymer ?
#
loop_
_entity_poly.entity_id
_entity_poly.type
_entity_poly.pdbx_seq_one_letter_code
_entity_poly.pdbx_strand_id
1 'polypeptide(L)'
;MSKKIITALLIVLTLAPFSLTATAQAAQPVNVYFFWGDGCPHCAKEKVFLDQLKTEYPGINIFDYEVWKNSDNRELLIKVGNKLDAEMSGVPVTIIGEKYFIGWYNEEVTGSEIRKAIDDSLANGCRDVVNETLTANQKENQTNQNCEDQNPTIPEKISLPILGEIETKNFSLPVLTIIIGALDGFNPCAMWVLLFLISLLLGMKDKRRMWVLGSAFIIASASVYFLFMAAWLNLLLFIGFVFWIRIVIGLVAAGAGGYNLKEYWTNKDATCKVTGQEKRKKIFDNLKKIAQEKKFWLALGGIIILAFAVNLVELICSAGFPAIYTQILSLSNLAQWQYYLYLALYIFIFMLDDLIVFFIAMTTLQVTGITTKYTRASHLIGGILMLIIGLLLILKPELLMFG
;
A
#
# COMPACT_ATOMS: atom_id res chain seq x y z
N MET A 1 -55.01 -32.75 67.55
CA MET A 1 -54.25 -33.37 66.44
C MET A 1 -54.06 -32.46 65.19
N SER A 2 -54.55 -31.21 65.15
CA SER A 2 -54.55 -30.41 63.91
C SER A 2 -53.38 -29.43 63.72
N LYS A 3 -52.66 -29.00 64.77
CA LYS A 3 -51.59 -28.00 64.60
C LYS A 3 -50.29 -28.56 64.01
N LYS A 4 -49.92 -29.83 64.29
CA LYS A 4 -48.68 -30.44 63.77
C LYS A 4 -48.75 -30.86 62.29
N ILE A 5 -49.97 -31.11 61.78
CA ILE A 5 -50.19 -31.49 60.38
C ILE A 5 -50.13 -30.25 59.48
N ILE A 6 -50.61 -29.10 59.97
CA ILE A 6 -50.57 -27.83 59.21
C ILE A 6 -49.12 -27.32 59.07
N THR A 7 -48.27 -27.47 60.09
CA THR A 7 -46.85 -27.09 59.99
C THR A 7 -46.06 -28.01 59.06
N ALA A 8 -46.39 -29.31 59.01
CA ALA A 8 -45.76 -30.25 58.08
C ALA A 8 -46.14 -29.97 56.62
N LEU A 9 -47.39 -29.55 56.36
CA LEU A 9 -47.85 -29.20 55.01
C LEU A 9 -47.23 -27.88 54.50
N LEU A 10 -46.94 -26.93 55.40
CA LEU A 10 -46.30 -25.66 55.03
C LEU A 10 -44.81 -25.80 54.70
N ILE A 11 -44.12 -26.76 55.33
CA ILE A 11 -42.68 -27.02 55.09
C ILE A 11 -42.46 -27.84 53.80
N VAL A 12 -43.42 -28.69 53.42
CA VAL A 12 -43.36 -29.45 52.16
C VAL A 12 -43.65 -28.55 50.94
N LEU A 13 -44.44 -27.47 51.11
CA LEU A 13 -44.71 -26.52 50.03
C LEU A 13 -43.55 -25.54 49.77
N THR A 14 -42.63 -25.34 50.72
CA THR A 14 -41.43 -24.49 50.53
C THR A 14 -40.21 -25.27 50.01
N LEU A 15 -40.34 -26.58 49.80
CA LEU A 15 -39.28 -27.48 49.28
C LEU A 15 -39.60 -28.03 47.88
N ALA A 16 -40.59 -27.48 47.19
CA ALA A 16 -40.75 -27.73 45.76
C ALA A 16 -39.57 -27.07 45.02
N PRO A 17 -38.71 -27.83 44.32
CA PRO A 17 -37.66 -27.24 43.50
C PRO A 17 -38.35 -26.46 42.39
N PHE A 18 -38.33 -25.14 42.49
CA PHE A 18 -38.72 -24.26 41.39
C PHE A 18 -37.66 -24.45 40.31
N SER A 19 -37.90 -25.40 39.39
CA SER A 19 -37.10 -25.60 38.20
C SER A 19 -37.27 -24.36 37.32
N LEU A 20 -36.43 -23.35 37.58
CA LEU A 20 -36.08 -22.33 36.59
C LEU A 20 -35.47 -23.07 35.41
N THR A 21 -36.32 -23.42 34.45
CA THR A 21 -35.89 -23.71 33.09
C THR A 21 -35.43 -22.37 32.53
N ALA A 22 -34.16 -22.04 32.78
CA ALA A 22 -33.46 -21.07 31.97
C ALA A 22 -33.50 -21.63 30.55
N THR A 23 -34.32 -21.02 29.69
CA THR A 23 -34.19 -21.19 28.24
C THR A 23 -32.81 -20.65 27.89
N ALA A 24 -31.80 -21.53 27.85
CA ALA A 24 -30.57 -21.23 27.17
C ALA A 24 -30.95 -21.05 25.71
N GLN A 25 -31.09 -19.79 25.28
CA GLN A 25 -31.18 -19.45 23.87
C GLN A 25 -29.94 -20.07 23.24
N ALA A 26 -30.11 -21.10 22.41
CA ALA A 26 -28.98 -21.64 21.66
C ALA A 26 -28.44 -20.48 20.83
N ALA A 27 -27.26 -19.96 21.19
CA ALA A 27 -26.62 -18.88 20.48
C ALA A 27 -26.46 -19.35 19.03
N GLN A 28 -27.10 -18.64 18.10
CA GLN A 28 -26.97 -18.94 16.67
C GLN A 28 -25.49 -18.76 16.31
N PRO A 29 -24.89 -19.68 15.54
CA PRO A 29 -23.49 -19.56 15.18
C PRO A 29 -23.28 -18.30 14.33
N VAL A 30 -22.22 -17.56 14.60
CA VAL A 30 -21.86 -16.34 13.89
C VAL A 30 -21.11 -16.71 12.62
N ASN A 31 -21.59 -16.25 11.47
CA ASN A 31 -20.92 -16.49 10.19
C ASN A 31 -19.90 -15.39 9.90
N VAL A 32 -18.69 -15.81 9.54
CA VAL A 32 -17.56 -14.97 9.12
C VAL A 32 -17.31 -15.26 7.64
N TYR A 33 -17.44 -14.23 6.81
CA TYR A 33 -17.30 -14.34 5.36
C TYR A 33 -15.98 -13.73 4.93
N PHE A 34 -15.06 -14.55 4.43
CA PHE A 34 -13.73 -14.15 4.00
C PHE A 34 -13.61 -14.18 2.48
N PHE A 35 -13.53 -13.01 1.87
CA PHE A 35 -13.33 -12.83 0.43
C PHE A 35 -11.84 -12.64 0.14
N TRP A 36 -11.28 -13.46 -0.75
CA TRP A 36 -9.84 -13.54 -0.99
C TRP A 36 -9.50 -13.72 -2.48
N GLY A 37 -8.22 -13.58 -2.83
CA GLY A 37 -7.72 -13.76 -4.20
C GLY A 37 -6.53 -14.72 -4.26
N ASP A 38 -6.50 -15.57 -5.30
CA ASP A 38 -5.38 -16.50 -5.52
C ASP A 38 -4.05 -15.77 -5.81
N GLY A 39 -3.06 -15.94 -4.93
CA GLY A 39 -1.77 -15.24 -4.97
C GLY A 39 -1.71 -13.96 -4.12
N CYS A 40 -2.76 -13.65 -3.34
CA CYS A 40 -2.79 -12.52 -2.40
C CYS A 40 -2.00 -12.84 -1.10
N PRO A 41 -0.87 -12.16 -0.81
CA PRO A 41 -0.05 -12.45 0.38
C PRO A 41 -0.76 -12.11 1.70
N HIS A 42 -1.48 -10.99 1.73
CA HIS A 42 -2.24 -10.56 2.91
C HIS A 42 -3.39 -11.53 3.23
N CYS A 43 -4.06 -12.03 2.19
CA CYS A 43 -5.10 -13.04 2.34
C CYS A 43 -4.55 -14.35 2.92
N ALA A 44 -3.33 -14.74 2.56
CA ALA A 44 -2.71 -15.93 3.14
C ALA A 44 -2.42 -15.76 4.64
N LYS A 45 -1.98 -14.58 5.08
CA LYS A 45 -1.76 -14.26 6.50
C LYS A 45 -3.07 -14.25 7.28
N GLU A 46 -4.10 -13.59 6.75
CA GLU A 46 -5.43 -13.56 7.39
C GLU A 46 -6.08 -14.94 7.46
N LYS A 47 -5.94 -15.77 6.41
CA LYS A 47 -6.48 -17.14 6.42
C LYS A 47 -5.92 -17.98 7.56
N VAL A 48 -4.62 -17.87 7.85
CA VAL A 48 -3.99 -18.56 8.99
C VAL A 48 -4.60 -18.10 10.31
N PHE A 49 -4.82 -16.79 10.47
CA PHE A 49 -5.48 -16.23 11.65
C PHE A 49 -6.94 -16.69 11.79
N LEU A 50 -7.72 -16.65 10.71
CA LEU A 50 -9.11 -17.13 10.71
C LEU A 50 -9.19 -18.63 11.05
N ASP A 51 -8.24 -19.45 10.59
CA ASP A 51 -8.17 -20.87 10.96
C ASP A 51 -7.88 -21.07 12.46
N GLN A 52 -7.09 -20.19 13.09
CA GLN A 52 -6.90 -20.20 14.55
C GLN A 52 -8.21 -19.86 15.28
N LEU A 53 -8.96 -18.87 14.80
CA LEU A 53 -10.23 -18.44 15.39
C LEU A 53 -11.28 -19.56 15.47
N LYS A 54 -11.27 -20.53 14.54
CA LYS A 54 -12.17 -21.70 14.61
C LYS A 54 -12.00 -22.50 15.90
N THR A 55 -10.79 -22.51 16.46
CA THR A 55 -10.50 -23.23 17.72
C THR A 55 -10.87 -22.38 18.93
N GLU A 56 -10.66 -21.07 18.84
CA GLU A 56 -10.92 -20.12 19.92
C GLU A 56 -12.42 -19.85 20.10
N TYR A 57 -13.17 -19.87 19.00
CA TYR A 57 -14.60 -19.59 18.97
C TYR A 57 -15.37 -20.80 18.37
N PRO A 58 -15.83 -21.77 19.18
CA PRO A 58 -16.60 -22.90 18.67
C PRO A 58 -17.98 -22.51 18.10
N GLY A 59 -18.42 -21.27 18.35
CA GLY A 59 -19.69 -20.70 17.88
C GLY A 59 -19.60 -19.94 16.56
N ILE A 60 -18.50 -20.04 15.79
CA ILE A 60 -18.39 -19.37 14.48
C ILE A 60 -18.31 -20.36 13.31
N ASN A 61 -18.83 -19.95 12.16
CA ASN A 61 -18.61 -20.60 10.88
C ASN A 61 -17.80 -19.66 9.98
N ILE A 62 -16.74 -20.16 9.35
CA ILE A 62 -15.93 -19.36 8.44
C ILE A 62 -16.13 -19.86 7.01
N PHE A 63 -16.51 -18.95 6.11
CA PHE A 63 -16.75 -19.21 4.70
C PHE A 63 -15.75 -18.46 3.83
N ASP A 64 -15.01 -19.20 3.00
CA ASP A 64 -14.01 -18.66 2.09
C ASP A 64 -14.59 -18.44 0.67
N TYR A 65 -14.47 -17.23 0.12
CA TYR A 65 -14.91 -16.86 -1.23
C TYR A 65 -13.75 -16.30 -2.06
N GLU A 66 -13.22 -17.09 -3.00
CA GLU A 66 -12.22 -16.57 -3.96
C GLU A 66 -12.92 -15.66 -4.98
N VAL A 67 -12.40 -14.45 -5.26
CA VAL A 67 -13.09 -13.46 -6.13
C VAL A 67 -12.34 -13.08 -7.41
N TRP A 68 -11.07 -13.43 -7.57
CA TRP A 68 -10.31 -13.08 -8.78
C TRP A 68 -10.63 -14.01 -9.94
N LYS A 69 -10.78 -15.30 -9.67
CA LYS A 69 -11.05 -16.34 -10.68
C LYS A 69 -12.51 -16.79 -10.70
N ASN A 70 -13.29 -16.46 -9.67
CA ASN A 70 -14.72 -16.76 -9.61
C ASN A 70 -15.57 -15.48 -9.77
N SER A 71 -16.34 -15.41 -10.86
CA SER A 71 -17.22 -14.28 -11.17
C SER A 71 -18.37 -14.11 -10.19
N ASP A 72 -18.93 -15.22 -9.72
CA ASP A 72 -20.16 -15.22 -8.93
C ASP A 72 -19.87 -14.73 -7.51
N ASN A 73 -18.73 -15.17 -6.95
CA ASN A 73 -18.22 -14.68 -5.67
C ASN A 73 -17.86 -13.19 -5.73
N ARG A 74 -17.30 -12.71 -6.85
CA ARG A 74 -17.03 -11.28 -7.05
C ARG A 74 -18.32 -10.48 -7.13
N GLU A 75 -19.33 -10.99 -7.81
CA GLU A 75 -20.65 -10.36 -7.87
C GLU A 75 -21.32 -10.32 -6.49
N LEU A 76 -21.17 -11.39 -5.70
CA LEU A 76 -21.61 -11.42 -4.31
C LEU A 76 -20.94 -10.31 -3.48
N LEU A 77 -19.62 -10.16 -3.57
CA LEU A 77 -18.88 -9.12 -2.86
C LEU A 77 -19.37 -7.72 -3.23
N ILE A 78 -19.60 -7.46 -4.53
CA ILE A 78 -20.13 -6.18 -5.01
C ILE A 78 -21.55 -5.92 -4.47
N LYS A 79 -22.43 -6.92 -4.50
CA LYS A 79 -23.81 -6.79 -3.99
C LYS A 79 -23.83 -6.52 -2.48
N VAL A 80 -22.99 -7.21 -1.72
CA VAL A 80 -22.86 -7.00 -0.28
C VAL A 80 -22.28 -5.62 0.00
N GLY A 81 -21.21 -5.21 -0.70
CA GLY A 81 -20.64 -3.86 -0.59
C GLY A 81 -21.68 -2.77 -0.82
N ASN A 82 -22.51 -2.90 -1.86
CA ASN A 82 -23.61 -1.96 -2.12
C ASN A 82 -24.66 -1.91 -0.99
N LYS A 83 -24.94 -3.04 -0.33
CA LYS A 83 -25.88 -3.08 0.82
C LYS A 83 -25.30 -2.43 2.07
N LEU A 84 -23.97 -2.45 2.21
CA LEU A 84 -23.24 -1.87 3.33
C LEU A 84 -22.77 -0.43 3.06
N ASP A 85 -23.17 0.16 1.92
CA ASP A 85 -22.70 1.48 1.44
C ASP A 85 -21.16 1.59 1.44
N ALA A 86 -20.50 0.50 1.08
CA ALA A 86 -19.06 0.35 1.14
C ALA A 86 -18.47 -0.02 -0.22
N GLU A 87 -17.51 0.78 -0.69
CA GLU A 87 -16.73 0.46 -1.88
C GLU A 87 -15.69 -0.62 -1.58
N MET A 88 -16.05 -1.88 -1.81
CA MET A 88 -15.17 -3.03 -1.61
C MET A 88 -14.33 -3.31 -2.87
N SER A 89 -13.22 -2.57 -3.01
CA SER A 89 -12.40 -2.57 -4.23
C SER A 89 -11.13 -3.44 -4.16
N GLY A 90 -10.94 -4.24 -3.11
CA GLY A 90 -9.72 -5.03 -2.88
C GLY A 90 -9.98 -6.31 -2.09
N VAL A 91 -8.93 -7.11 -1.87
CA VAL A 91 -8.92 -8.28 -0.99
C VAL A 91 -7.65 -8.27 -0.12
N PRO A 92 -7.67 -8.86 1.09
CA PRO A 92 -8.80 -9.59 1.69
C PRO A 92 -9.94 -8.68 2.16
N VAL A 93 -11.17 -9.22 2.19
CA VAL A 93 -12.31 -8.58 2.85
C VAL A 93 -12.97 -9.58 3.78
N THR A 94 -13.10 -9.24 5.05
CA THR A 94 -13.79 -10.06 6.05
C THR A 94 -15.07 -9.36 6.49
N ILE A 95 -16.21 -10.07 6.43
CA ILE A 95 -17.53 -9.53 6.77
C ILE A 95 -18.15 -10.39 7.87
N ILE A 96 -18.65 -9.74 8.91
CA ILE A 96 -19.26 -10.36 10.09
C ILE A 96 -20.51 -9.56 10.43
N GLY A 97 -21.67 -10.14 10.14
CA GLY A 97 -22.94 -9.43 10.23
C GLY A 97 -22.99 -8.21 9.30
N GLU A 98 -23.04 -7.01 9.88
CA GLU A 98 -22.99 -5.72 9.19
C GLU A 98 -21.59 -5.07 9.20
N LYS A 99 -20.66 -5.62 10.00
CA LYS A 99 -19.28 -5.12 10.09
C LYS A 99 -18.43 -5.71 8.98
N TYR A 100 -17.52 -4.90 8.43
CA TYR A 100 -16.60 -5.33 7.39
C TYR A 100 -15.19 -4.77 7.60
N PHE A 101 -14.19 -5.53 7.18
CA PHE A 101 -12.77 -5.22 7.29
C PHE A 101 -12.13 -5.38 5.93
N ILE A 102 -11.48 -4.33 5.42
CA ILE A 102 -10.81 -4.33 4.10
C ILE A 102 -9.31 -4.29 4.31
N GLY A 103 -8.63 -5.35 3.88
CA GLY A 103 -7.20 -5.54 4.06
C GLY A 103 -6.83 -6.23 5.37
N TRP A 104 -5.61 -6.76 5.42
CA TRP A 104 -5.06 -7.41 6.60
C TRP A 104 -3.70 -6.80 6.94
N TYR A 105 -3.61 -6.20 8.14
CA TYR A 105 -2.37 -5.68 8.68
C TYR A 105 -1.65 -6.75 9.50
N ASN A 106 -2.15 -7.05 10.69
CA ASN A 106 -1.65 -8.09 11.59
C ASN A 106 -2.74 -8.50 12.60
N GLU A 107 -2.43 -9.49 13.44
CA GLU A 107 -3.35 -10.01 14.47
C GLU A 107 -3.70 -8.96 15.55
N GLU A 108 -2.80 -8.04 15.86
CA GLU A 108 -2.98 -7.04 16.92
C GLU A 108 -3.92 -5.90 16.49
N VAL A 109 -3.88 -5.52 15.21
CA VAL A 109 -4.70 -4.44 14.65
C VAL A 109 -5.98 -5.03 14.04
N THR A 110 -5.90 -5.60 12.83
CA THR A 110 -7.07 -6.13 12.14
C THR A 110 -7.66 -7.33 12.88
N GLY A 111 -6.81 -8.21 13.43
CA GLY A 111 -7.28 -9.38 14.16
C GLY A 111 -8.05 -9.06 15.44
N SER A 112 -7.67 -8.00 16.18
CA SER A 112 -8.39 -7.59 17.39
C SER A 112 -9.77 -7.00 17.07
N GLU A 113 -9.89 -6.25 15.97
CA GLU A 113 -11.17 -5.74 15.50
C GLU A 113 -12.11 -6.86 15.03
N ILE A 114 -11.57 -7.87 14.33
CA ILE A 114 -12.32 -9.06 13.93
C ILE A 114 -12.83 -9.82 15.16
N ARG A 115 -11.98 -10.06 16.17
CA ARG A 115 -12.37 -10.72 17.42
C ARG A 115 -13.49 -9.97 18.12
N LYS A 116 -13.36 -8.64 18.22
CA LYS A 116 -14.39 -7.78 18.81
C LYS A 116 -15.72 -7.88 18.04
N ALA A 117 -15.69 -7.91 16.71
CA ALA A 117 -16.90 -8.09 15.91
C ALA A 117 -17.56 -9.45 16.14
N ILE A 118 -16.77 -10.52 16.31
CA ILE A 118 -17.26 -11.85 16.66
C ILE A 118 -17.91 -11.82 18.05
N ASP A 119 -17.22 -11.27 19.05
CA ASP A 119 -17.72 -11.18 20.43
C ASP A 119 -19.05 -10.41 20.49
N ASP A 120 -19.11 -9.25 19.83
CA ASP A 120 -20.32 -8.44 19.75
C ASP A 120 -21.48 -9.21 19.09
N SER A 121 -21.19 -9.97 18.03
CA SER A 121 -22.17 -10.76 17.29
C SER A 121 -22.66 -11.97 18.09
N LEU A 122 -21.78 -12.62 18.85
CA LEU A 122 -22.13 -13.74 19.73
C LEU A 122 -22.97 -13.28 20.94
N ALA A 123 -22.68 -12.09 21.47
CA ALA A 123 -23.38 -11.55 22.63
C ALA A 123 -24.79 -11.01 22.29
N ASN A 124 -24.92 -10.29 21.17
CA ASN A 124 -26.13 -9.54 20.86
C ASN A 124 -26.94 -10.12 19.68
N GLY A 125 -26.34 -11.01 18.89
CA GLY A 125 -26.85 -11.39 17.58
C GLY A 125 -26.68 -10.24 16.57
N CYS A 126 -26.27 -10.56 15.35
CA CYS A 126 -26.19 -9.56 14.27
C CYS A 126 -26.91 -10.03 13.03
N ARG A 127 -27.44 -9.05 12.29
CA ARG A 127 -28.00 -9.23 10.96
C ARG A 127 -26.91 -9.72 10.00
N ASP A 128 -27.16 -10.85 9.34
CA ASP A 128 -26.20 -11.47 8.42
C ASP A 128 -26.46 -11.03 6.97
N VAL A 129 -25.84 -9.91 6.58
CA VAL A 129 -26.06 -9.28 5.27
C VAL A 129 -25.59 -10.17 4.11
N VAL A 130 -24.56 -10.99 4.33
CA VAL A 130 -24.06 -11.90 3.29
C VAL A 130 -25.03 -13.06 3.11
N ASN A 131 -25.48 -13.68 4.18
CA ASN A 131 -26.45 -14.77 4.10
C ASN A 131 -27.78 -14.30 3.49
N GLU A 132 -28.28 -13.12 3.84
CA GLU A 132 -29.46 -12.53 3.19
C GLU A 132 -29.28 -12.37 1.68
N THR A 133 -28.07 -12.01 1.24
CA THR A 133 -27.76 -11.84 -0.17
C THR A 133 -27.67 -13.18 -0.91
N LEU A 134 -27.19 -14.22 -0.23
CA LEU A 134 -27.16 -15.59 -0.74
C LEU A 134 -28.56 -16.23 -0.78
N THR A 135 -29.43 -15.89 0.17
CA THR A 135 -30.73 -16.53 0.39
C THR A 135 -31.93 -15.73 -0.14
N ALA A 136 -31.70 -14.67 -0.92
CA ALA A 136 -32.69 -13.73 -1.46
C ALA A 136 -33.88 -14.33 -2.26
N ASN A 137 -34.03 -15.66 -2.32
CA ASN A 137 -35.20 -16.40 -2.80
C ASN A 137 -36.09 -17.01 -1.69
N GLN A 138 -35.79 -16.83 -0.40
CA GLN A 138 -36.64 -17.32 0.70
C GLN A 138 -37.00 -16.21 1.67
N LYS A 139 -38.30 -16.09 1.93
CA LYS A 139 -38.95 -15.01 2.68
C LYS A 139 -38.40 -14.85 4.09
N GLU A 140 -38.24 -13.58 4.46
CA GLU A 140 -37.84 -13.03 5.76
C GLU A 140 -38.55 -13.70 6.95
N ASN A 141 -37.75 -14.12 7.92
CA ASN A 141 -38.10 -14.18 9.34
C ASN A 141 -36.79 -14.38 10.13
N GLN A 142 -35.94 -13.37 10.16
CA GLN A 142 -34.92 -13.26 11.21
C GLN A 142 -35.09 -11.89 11.88
N THR A 143 -35.14 -11.93 13.21
CA THR A 143 -35.41 -10.80 14.09
C THR A 143 -34.39 -9.71 13.83
N ASN A 144 -34.87 -8.55 13.35
CA ASN A 144 -34.07 -7.35 13.15
C ASN A 144 -33.55 -6.86 14.50
N GLN A 145 -32.27 -7.10 14.76
CA GLN A 145 -31.50 -6.34 15.73
C GLN A 145 -30.28 -5.80 14.96
N ASN A 146 -30.31 -4.49 14.67
CA ASN A 146 -29.20 -3.79 14.03
C ASN A 146 -28.01 -3.80 14.98
N CYS A 147 -26.86 -4.23 14.46
CA CYS A 147 -25.57 -4.04 15.13
C CYS A 147 -24.98 -2.68 14.72
N GLU A 148 -25.83 -1.64 14.69
CA GLU A 148 -25.40 -0.26 14.48
C GLU A 148 -24.72 0.22 15.75
N ASP A 149 -23.42 -0.05 15.84
CA ASP A 149 -22.47 0.94 16.31
C ASP A 149 -21.07 0.64 15.77
N GLN A 150 -20.57 1.61 14.99
CA GLN A 150 -19.21 1.83 14.48
C GLN A 150 -18.83 1.15 13.15
N ASN A 151 -19.01 1.94 12.07
CA ASN A 151 -18.27 1.83 10.81
C ASN A 151 -16.75 1.69 11.05
N PRO A 152 -16.00 1.04 10.15
CA PRO A 152 -14.59 0.69 10.35
C PRO A 152 -13.77 1.92 10.73
N THR A 153 -13.24 1.89 11.95
CA THR A 153 -12.28 2.87 12.43
C THR A 153 -10.96 2.70 11.67
N ILE A 154 -10.39 3.83 11.26
CA ILE A 154 -9.01 3.94 10.76
C ILE A 154 -8.10 3.07 11.64
N PRO A 155 -7.22 2.21 11.08
CA PRO A 155 -6.36 1.34 11.86
C PRO A 155 -5.64 2.17 12.91
N GLU A 156 -5.89 1.89 14.19
CA GLU A 156 -5.54 2.80 15.28
C GLU A 156 -4.03 3.01 15.40
N LYS A 157 -3.21 2.14 14.76
CA LYS A 157 -1.74 2.20 14.75
C LYS A 157 -1.15 1.84 13.39
N ILE A 158 -0.16 2.62 12.93
CA ILE A 158 0.71 2.30 11.78
C ILE A 158 2.15 2.19 12.30
N SER A 159 2.86 1.11 11.97
CA SER A 159 4.27 0.96 12.36
C SER A 159 5.21 1.51 11.27
N LEU A 160 6.08 2.44 11.67
CA LEU A 160 7.12 3.01 10.81
C LEU A 160 8.51 2.51 11.23
N PRO A 161 9.41 2.24 10.27
CA PRO A 161 10.69 1.55 10.49
C PRO A 161 11.68 2.27 11.41
N ILE A 162 11.49 3.56 11.68
CA ILE A 162 12.38 4.38 12.54
C ILE A 162 11.64 4.90 13.78
N LEU A 163 10.32 5.06 13.69
CA LEU A 163 9.51 5.76 14.69
C LEU A 163 8.67 4.81 15.56
N GLY A 164 8.62 3.51 15.25
CA GLY A 164 7.83 2.53 16.00
C GLY A 164 6.34 2.59 15.65
N GLU A 165 5.50 2.03 16.54
CA GLU A 165 4.04 2.08 16.43
C GLU A 165 3.53 3.51 16.67
N ILE A 166 2.86 4.09 15.67
CA ILE A 166 2.27 5.41 15.76
C ILE A 166 0.75 5.31 15.73
N GLU A 167 0.11 5.80 16.79
CA GLU A 167 -1.35 5.89 16.85
C GLU A 167 -1.90 6.88 15.81
N THR A 168 -2.66 6.40 14.83
CA THR A 168 -3.19 7.21 13.72
C THR A 168 -4.25 8.22 14.17
N LYS A 169 -4.90 7.99 15.31
CA LYS A 169 -5.81 8.95 15.96
C LYS A 169 -5.10 10.22 16.45
N ASN A 170 -3.79 10.15 16.73
CA ASN A 170 -3.04 11.28 17.28
C ASN A 170 -2.37 12.14 16.19
N PHE A 171 -2.38 11.69 14.93
CA PHE A 171 -1.77 12.42 13.82
C PHE A 171 -2.84 12.94 12.86
N SER A 172 -2.87 14.26 12.69
CA SER A 172 -3.73 14.88 11.70
C SER A 172 -3.29 14.43 10.29
N LEU A 173 -4.26 14.24 9.39
CA LEU A 173 -4.03 13.89 7.98
C LEU A 173 -2.89 14.70 7.30
N PRO A 174 -2.70 16.01 7.57
CA PRO A 174 -1.56 16.76 7.04
C PRO A 174 -0.20 16.23 7.49
N VAL A 175 -0.05 15.82 8.75
CA VAL A 175 1.23 15.31 9.24
C VAL A 175 1.54 13.95 8.62
N LEU A 176 0.53 13.08 8.50
CA LEU A 176 0.67 11.81 7.80
C LEU A 176 1.10 12.01 6.34
N THR A 177 0.49 12.99 5.66
CA THR A 177 0.84 13.37 4.28
C THR A 177 2.31 13.77 4.16
N ILE A 178 2.80 14.59 5.10
CA ILE A 178 4.20 15.03 5.11
C ILE A 178 5.14 13.85 5.36
N ILE A 179 4.82 12.98 6.32
CA ILE A 179 5.68 11.84 6.65
C ILE A 179 5.77 10.88 5.47
N ILE A 180 4.63 10.45 4.91
CA ILE A 180 4.63 9.48 3.82
C ILE A 180 5.24 10.09 2.56
N GLY A 181 4.91 11.33 2.21
CA GLY A 181 5.51 12.02 1.06
C GLY A 181 7.03 12.19 1.21
N ALA A 182 7.52 12.50 2.41
CA ALA A 182 8.96 12.62 2.64
C ALA A 182 9.67 11.26 2.52
N LEU A 183 9.07 10.20 3.06
CA LEU A 183 9.63 8.85 2.95
C LEU A 183 9.68 8.35 1.49
N ASP A 184 8.68 8.71 0.68
CA ASP A 184 8.66 8.44 -0.75
C ASP A 184 9.72 9.26 -1.51
N GLY A 185 9.94 10.53 -1.14
CA GLY A 185 10.93 11.41 -1.79
C GLY A 185 12.37 10.86 -1.72
N PHE A 186 12.76 10.30 -0.57
CA PHE A 186 14.08 9.68 -0.37
C PHE A 186 14.22 8.29 -1.06
N ASN A 187 13.69 8.14 -2.27
CA ASN A 187 13.74 6.92 -3.06
C ASN A 187 15.06 6.81 -3.84
N PRO A 188 15.79 5.68 -3.72
CA PRO A 188 17.05 5.49 -4.43
C PRO A 188 16.93 5.60 -5.95
N CYS A 189 15.79 5.26 -6.54
CA CYS A 189 15.57 5.38 -7.99
C CYS A 189 15.50 6.84 -8.46
N ALA A 190 14.79 7.69 -7.72
CA ALA A 190 14.65 9.13 -8.00
C ALA A 190 16.02 9.82 -7.98
N MET A 191 16.80 9.58 -6.92
CA MET A 191 18.11 10.19 -6.73
C MET A 191 19.09 9.92 -7.89
N TRP A 192 19.16 8.68 -8.41
CA TRP A 192 20.04 8.36 -9.53
C TRP A 192 19.63 9.05 -10.83
N VAL A 193 18.33 9.22 -11.05
CA VAL A 193 17.82 9.91 -12.23
C VAL A 193 18.10 11.40 -12.13
N LEU A 194 17.90 11.99 -10.95
CA LEU A 194 18.22 13.40 -10.73
C LEU A 194 19.71 13.67 -11.00
N LEU A 195 20.61 12.81 -10.52
CA LEU A 195 22.03 12.91 -10.82
C LEU A 195 22.32 12.79 -12.33
N PHE A 196 21.64 11.89 -13.03
CA PHE A 196 21.74 11.77 -14.48
C PHE A 196 21.28 13.05 -15.18
N LEU A 197 20.13 13.62 -14.80
CA LEU A 197 19.62 14.89 -15.30
C LEU A 197 20.62 16.03 -15.06
N ILE A 198 21.11 16.17 -13.83
CA ILE A 198 22.12 17.17 -13.46
C ILE A 198 23.35 17.00 -14.37
N SER A 199 23.83 15.78 -14.61
CA SER A 199 24.98 15.54 -15.49
C SER A 199 24.76 15.95 -16.97
N LEU A 200 23.52 15.85 -17.46
CA LEU A 200 23.15 16.30 -18.81
C LEU A 200 23.08 17.83 -18.91
N LEU A 201 22.57 18.46 -17.86
CA LEU A 201 22.38 19.91 -17.79
C LEU A 201 23.69 20.65 -17.46
N LEU A 202 24.58 20.02 -16.68
CA LEU A 202 25.89 20.56 -16.34
C LEU A 202 26.77 20.70 -17.58
N GLY A 203 27.32 21.91 -17.75
CA GLY A 203 28.14 22.27 -18.92
C GLY A 203 27.36 22.91 -20.06
N MET A 204 26.05 23.19 -19.89
CA MET A 204 25.36 24.14 -20.77
C MET A 204 25.83 25.56 -20.50
N LYS A 205 26.17 26.29 -21.58
CA LYS A 205 26.61 27.69 -21.50
C LYS A 205 25.47 28.65 -21.09
N ASP A 206 24.23 28.31 -21.45
CA ASP A 206 23.05 29.11 -21.16
C ASP A 206 22.43 28.71 -19.80
N LYS A 207 22.67 29.54 -18.79
CA LYS A 207 22.12 29.33 -17.44
C LYS A 207 20.59 29.40 -17.42
N ARG A 208 19.95 30.30 -18.18
CA ARG A 208 18.48 30.40 -18.17
C ARG A 208 17.86 29.13 -18.70
N ARG A 209 18.38 28.62 -19.81
CA ARG A 209 17.93 27.36 -20.39
C ARG A 209 18.12 26.17 -19.45
N MET A 210 19.24 26.13 -18.72
CA MET A 210 19.52 25.10 -17.73
C MET A 210 18.46 25.04 -16.62
N TRP A 211 18.11 26.19 -16.05
CA TRP A 211 17.06 26.29 -15.03
C TRP A 211 15.68 25.93 -15.58
N VAL A 212 15.35 26.38 -16.79
CA VAL A 212 14.05 26.07 -17.41
C VAL A 212 13.89 24.58 -17.69
N LEU A 213 14.90 23.94 -18.28
CA LEU A 213 14.83 22.50 -18.59
C LEU A 213 14.79 21.64 -17.32
N GLY A 214 15.59 21.98 -16.31
CA GLY A 214 15.55 21.26 -15.04
C GLY A 214 14.25 21.44 -14.27
N SER A 215 13.71 22.66 -14.22
CA SER A 215 12.41 22.91 -13.59
C SER A 215 11.28 22.22 -14.36
N ALA A 216 11.35 22.21 -15.70
CA ALA A 216 10.39 21.49 -16.54
C ALA A 216 10.41 19.98 -16.28
N PHE A 217 11.58 19.39 -16.03
CA PHE A 217 11.69 17.99 -15.62
C PHE A 217 10.93 17.75 -14.31
N ILE A 218 11.22 18.53 -13.26
CA ILE A 218 10.60 18.37 -11.93
C ILE A 218 9.09 18.56 -12.01
N ILE A 219 8.62 19.60 -12.71
CA ILE A 219 7.18 19.86 -12.88
C ILE A 219 6.50 18.74 -13.67
N ALA A 220 7.14 18.25 -14.74
CA ALA A 220 6.61 17.11 -15.50
C ALA A 220 6.57 15.85 -14.64
N SER A 221 7.60 15.61 -13.84
CA SER A 221 7.70 14.51 -12.87
C SER A 221 6.53 14.54 -11.89
N ALA A 222 6.37 15.65 -11.18
CA ALA A 222 5.28 15.90 -10.26
C ALA A 222 3.89 15.74 -10.91
N SER A 223 3.73 16.23 -12.14
CA SER A 223 2.46 16.14 -12.87
C SER A 223 2.12 14.70 -13.24
N VAL A 224 3.10 13.94 -13.73
CA VAL A 224 2.92 12.53 -14.10
C VAL A 224 2.57 11.72 -12.85
N TYR A 225 3.30 11.90 -11.75
CA TYR A 225 3.05 11.20 -10.50
C TYR A 225 1.69 11.58 -9.90
N PHE A 226 1.32 12.85 -9.90
CA PHE A 226 -0.01 13.30 -9.49
C PHE A 226 -1.10 12.66 -10.34
N LEU A 227 -0.95 12.63 -11.67
CA LEU A 227 -1.92 11.99 -12.56
C LEU A 227 -2.06 10.49 -12.27
N PHE A 228 -0.97 9.81 -11.93
CA PHE A 228 -1.02 8.40 -11.52
C PHE A 228 -1.74 8.17 -10.20
N MET A 229 -1.53 9.04 -9.19
CA MET A 229 -2.25 8.94 -7.92
C MET A 229 -3.73 9.35 -8.06
N ALA A 230 -4.01 10.37 -8.87
CA ALA A 230 -5.34 10.93 -9.08
C ALA A 230 -6.21 10.05 -9.98
N ALA A 231 -5.62 9.43 -10.99
CA ALA A 231 -6.24 8.33 -11.71
C ALA A 231 -6.24 7.14 -10.76
N TRP A 232 -7.32 6.98 -9.99
CA TRP A 232 -7.58 5.84 -9.11
C TRP A 232 -7.60 4.54 -9.93
N LEU A 233 -6.41 4.07 -10.29
CA LEU A 233 -6.19 3.24 -11.46
C LEU A 233 -6.53 1.81 -11.10
N ASN A 234 -7.80 1.41 -11.28
CA ASN A 234 -8.28 0.02 -11.39
C ASN A 234 -7.30 -0.98 -10.74
N LEU A 235 -7.10 -0.84 -9.42
CA LEU A 235 -5.91 -1.33 -8.68
C LEU A 235 -5.70 -2.84 -8.89
N LEU A 236 -6.77 -3.55 -9.23
CA LEU A 236 -6.83 -4.99 -9.52
C LEU A 236 -6.30 -5.41 -10.91
N LEU A 237 -6.37 -4.54 -11.94
CA LEU A 237 -5.80 -4.85 -13.27
C LEU A 237 -4.28 -4.64 -13.31
N PHE A 238 -3.73 -3.84 -12.39
CA PHE A 238 -2.31 -3.49 -12.38
C PHE A 238 -1.46 -4.47 -11.57
N ILE A 239 -1.98 -5.09 -10.50
CA ILE A 239 -1.21 -6.01 -9.62
C ILE A 239 -0.58 -7.19 -10.38
N GLY A 240 -1.32 -7.80 -11.32
CA GLY A 240 -0.79 -8.88 -12.16
C GLY A 240 0.32 -8.45 -13.12
N PHE A 241 0.25 -7.21 -13.62
CA PHE A 241 1.25 -6.63 -14.53
C PHE A 241 2.48 -6.11 -13.76
N VAL A 242 2.27 -5.53 -12.58
CA VAL A 242 3.31 -5.04 -11.67
C VAL A 242 4.22 -6.19 -11.22
N PHE A 243 3.69 -7.39 -10.98
CA PHE A 243 4.52 -8.56 -10.67
C PHE A 243 5.58 -8.82 -11.74
N TRP A 244 5.16 -8.93 -13.01
CA TRP A 244 6.08 -9.21 -14.12
C TRP A 244 7.06 -8.07 -14.36
N ILE A 245 6.57 -6.82 -14.37
CA ILE A 245 7.45 -5.66 -14.54
C ILE A 245 8.48 -5.59 -13.42
N ARG A 246 8.06 -5.82 -12.17
CA ARG A 246 8.94 -5.77 -11.03
C ARG A 246 10.02 -6.84 -11.09
N ILE A 247 9.71 -8.05 -11.55
CA ILE A 247 10.72 -9.08 -11.81
C ILE A 247 11.70 -8.60 -12.88
N VAL A 248 11.21 -8.02 -13.98
CA VAL A 248 12.07 -7.50 -15.06
C VAL A 248 13.00 -6.39 -14.54
N ILE A 249 12.47 -5.41 -13.80
CA ILE A 249 13.25 -4.32 -13.22
C ILE A 249 14.22 -4.85 -12.16
N GLY A 250 13.79 -5.79 -11.31
CA GLY A 250 14.63 -6.44 -10.32
C GLY A 250 15.80 -7.18 -10.96
N LEU A 251 15.57 -7.89 -12.07
CA LEU A 251 16.62 -8.56 -12.84
C LEU A 251 17.60 -7.55 -13.48
N VAL A 252 17.09 -6.46 -14.05
CA VAL A 252 17.92 -5.39 -14.60
C VAL A 252 18.75 -4.73 -13.51
N ALA A 253 18.16 -4.41 -12.35
CA ALA A 253 18.84 -3.82 -11.20
C ALA A 253 19.88 -4.76 -10.60
N ALA A 254 19.55 -6.04 -10.42
CA ALA A 254 20.50 -7.06 -9.93
C ALA A 254 21.64 -7.28 -10.92
N GLY A 255 21.36 -7.32 -12.23
CA GLY A 255 22.35 -7.42 -13.28
C GLY A 255 23.27 -6.20 -13.34
N ALA A 256 22.70 -4.99 -13.28
CA ALA A 256 23.45 -3.73 -13.25
C ALA A 256 24.29 -3.59 -11.97
N GLY A 257 23.73 -3.96 -10.82
CA GLY A 257 24.43 -4.00 -9.53
C GLY A 257 25.59 -4.97 -9.54
N GLY A 258 25.38 -6.21 -10.03
CA GLY A 258 26.41 -7.23 -10.17
C GLY A 258 27.52 -6.82 -11.15
N TYR A 259 27.15 -6.17 -12.26
CA TYR A 259 28.10 -5.58 -13.19
C TYR A 259 28.95 -4.48 -12.53
N ASN A 260 28.32 -3.54 -11.81
CA ASN A 260 29.01 -2.47 -11.07
C ASN A 260 29.98 -3.02 -10.02
N LEU A 261 29.57 -4.07 -9.30
CA LEU A 261 30.40 -4.72 -8.28
C LEU A 261 31.59 -5.48 -8.90
N LYS A 262 31.36 -6.17 -10.01
CA LYS A 262 32.41 -6.81 -10.81
C LYS A 262 33.41 -5.76 -11.31
N GLU A 263 32.94 -4.61 -11.79
CA GLU A 263 33.80 -3.55 -12.30
C GLU A 263 34.66 -2.92 -11.18
N TYR A 264 34.12 -2.76 -9.96
CA TYR A 264 34.90 -2.33 -8.79
C TYR A 264 36.09 -3.26 -8.47
N TRP A 265 35.88 -4.58 -8.56
CA TRP A 265 36.93 -5.57 -8.26
C TRP A 265 37.91 -5.77 -9.43
N THR A 266 37.44 -5.66 -10.67
CA THR A 266 38.23 -5.99 -11.87
C THR A 266 39.01 -4.78 -12.41
N ASN A 267 38.50 -3.54 -12.24
CA ASN A 267 39.15 -2.30 -12.71
C ASN A 267 39.70 -1.47 -11.53
N LYS A 268 40.88 -1.85 -11.02
CA LYS A 268 41.56 -1.17 -9.89
C LYS A 268 41.94 0.30 -10.17
N ASP A 269 42.05 0.69 -11.44
CA ASP A 269 42.42 2.05 -11.86
C ASP A 269 41.21 2.99 -12.09
N ALA A 270 39.97 2.52 -11.89
CA ALA A 270 38.74 3.24 -12.26
C ALA A 270 38.76 3.79 -13.71
N THR A 271 39.62 3.23 -14.56
CA THR A 271 39.61 3.46 -15.99
C THR A 271 38.54 2.56 -16.58
N CYS A 272 37.56 3.17 -17.25
CA CYS A 272 36.50 2.46 -17.96
C CYS A 272 37.10 1.51 -19.00
N LYS A 273 37.38 0.25 -18.63
CA LYS A 273 37.61 -0.84 -19.59
C LYS A 273 36.26 -1.36 -20.04
N VAL A 274 35.56 -0.56 -20.85
CA VAL A 274 34.38 -1.05 -21.59
C VAL A 274 34.72 -1.02 -23.07
N THR A 275 34.89 -2.22 -23.64
CA THR A 275 34.87 -2.56 -25.06
C THR A 275 33.51 -2.18 -25.67
N GLY A 276 33.26 -0.87 -25.76
CA GLY A 276 31.98 -0.27 -26.17
C GLY A 276 31.90 1.24 -25.92
N GLN A 277 32.99 1.91 -25.56
CA GLN A 277 33.03 3.36 -25.33
C GLN A 277 32.41 4.15 -26.48
N GLU A 278 32.63 3.78 -27.74
CA GLU A 278 32.03 4.52 -28.86
C GLU A 278 30.50 4.53 -28.82
N LYS A 279 29.82 3.41 -28.55
CA LYS A 279 28.35 3.34 -28.54
C LYS A 279 27.74 4.06 -27.34
N ARG A 280 28.27 3.84 -26.13
CA ARG A 280 27.78 4.51 -24.91
C ARG A 280 28.04 6.02 -24.97
N LYS A 281 29.23 6.42 -25.46
CA LYS A 281 29.58 7.82 -25.68
C LYS A 281 28.74 8.43 -26.81
N LYS A 282 28.46 7.70 -27.91
CA LYS A 282 27.50 8.15 -28.94
C LYS A 282 26.10 8.40 -28.38
N ILE A 283 25.57 7.49 -27.56
CA ILE A 283 24.23 7.64 -26.98
C ILE A 283 24.22 8.86 -26.04
N PHE A 284 25.21 8.97 -25.15
CA PHE A 284 25.32 10.10 -24.23
C PHE A 284 25.55 11.43 -24.96
N ASP A 285 26.40 11.45 -25.99
CA ASP A 285 26.65 12.62 -26.85
C ASP A 285 25.42 12.97 -27.68
N ASN A 286 24.63 11.98 -28.14
CA ASN A 286 23.38 12.23 -28.85
C ASN A 286 22.31 12.80 -27.91
N LEU A 287 22.16 12.25 -26.70
CA LEU A 287 21.27 12.79 -25.67
C LEU A 287 21.68 14.20 -25.29
N LYS A 288 22.98 14.44 -25.12
CA LYS A 288 23.54 15.76 -24.84
C LYS A 288 23.32 16.71 -26.02
N LYS A 289 23.49 16.27 -27.26
CA LYS A 289 23.15 17.07 -28.45
C LYS A 289 21.67 17.40 -28.50
N ILE A 290 20.76 16.47 -28.21
CA ILE A 290 19.31 16.73 -28.17
C ILE A 290 18.96 17.73 -27.06
N ALA A 291 19.56 17.58 -25.88
CA ALA A 291 19.36 18.52 -24.77
C ALA A 291 19.94 19.91 -25.06
N GLN A 292 21.07 19.97 -25.76
CA GLN A 292 21.81 21.19 -26.12
C GLN A 292 21.47 21.73 -27.52
N GLU A 293 20.53 21.10 -28.23
CA GLU A 293 20.16 21.47 -29.59
C GLU A 293 19.64 22.90 -29.64
N LYS A 294 19.81 23.62 -30.74
CA LYS A 294 19.37 25.03 -30.82
C LYS A 294 17.85 25.18 -30.71
N LYS A 295 17.08 24.13 -31.01
CA LYS A 295 15.61 24.12 -30.93
C LYS A 295 15.15 23.82 -29.50
N PHE A 296 14.85 24.88 -28.74
CA PHE A 296 14.36 24.83 -27.36
C PHE A 296 13.22 23.83 -27.14
N TRP A 297 12.22 23.80 -28.03
CA TRP A 297 11.04 22.93 -27.93
C TRP A 297 11.36 21.43 -28.05
N LEU A 298 12.36 21.05 -28.85
CA LEU A 298 12.79 19.64 -28.96
C LEU A 298 13.48 19.17 -27.67
N ALA A 299 14.31 20.04 -27.08
CA ALA A 299 14.94 19.74 -25.80
C ALA A 299 13.89 19.65 -24.67
N LEU A 300 12.91 20.54 -24.65
CA LEU A 300 11.80 20.51 -23.69
C LEU A 300 10.98 19.23 -23.82
N GLY A 301 10.60 18.84 -25.04
CA GLY A 301 9.88 17.59 -25.30
C GLY A 301 10.68 16.36 -24.87
N GLY A 302 12.00 16.32 -25.15
CA GLY A 302 12.87 15.24 -24.73
C GLY A 302 12.97 15.10 -23.20
N ILE A 303 13.02 16.22 -22.48
CA ILE A 303 13.02 16.24 -21.03
C ILE A 303 11.69 15.75 -20.44
N ILE A 304 10.56 16.16 -21.01
CA ILE A 304 9.23 15.70 -20.56
C ILE A 304 9.07 14.19 -20.79
N ILE A 305 9.47 13.68 -21.95
CA ILE A 305 9.44 12.24 -22.24
C ILE A 305 10.34 11.47 -21.27
N LEU A 306 11.53 12.00 -20.99
CA LEU A 306 12.45 11.43 -20.01
C LEU A 306 11.81 11.39 -18.61
N ALA A 307 11.18 12.50 -18.17
CA ALA A 307 10.48 12.57 -16.89
C ALA A 307 9.37 11.51 -16.79
N PHE A 308 8.55 11.37 -17.83
CA PHE A 308 7.50 10.35 -17.88
C PHE A 308 8.08 8.91 -17.76
N ALA A 309 9.11 8.60 -18.55
CA ALA A 309 9.73 7.27 -18.53
C ALA A 309 10.35 6.93 -17.17
N VAL A 310 10.93 7.93 -16.50
CA VAL A 310 11.50 7.81 -15.16
C VAL A 310 10.42 7.55 -14.13
N ASN A 311 9.35 8.35 -14.13
CA ASN A 311 8.27 8.23 -13.15
C ASN A 311 7.55 6.87 -13.26
N LEU A 312 7.53 6.27 -14.44
CA LEU A 312 7.00 4.92 -14.61
C LEU A 312 7.84 3.88 -13.84
N VAL A 313 9.17 4.02 -13.85
CA VAL A 313 10.09 3.15 -13.09
C VAL A 313 9.97 3.43 -11.59
N GLU A 314 9.87 4.70 -11.23
CA GLU A 314 9.74 5.17 -9.84
C GLU A 314 8.46 4.68 -9.16
N LEU A 315 7.34 4.77 -9.86
CA LEU A 315 6.06 4.26 -9.39
C LEU A 315 6.14 2.79 -8.98
N ILE A 316 7.01 2.01 -9.60
CA ILE A 316 7.15 0.58 -9.28
C ILE A 316 8.04 0.34 -8.06
N CYS A 317 9.04 1.19 -7.81
CA CYS A 317 9.93 1.02 -6.67
C CYS A 317 9.38 1.62 -5.37
N SER A 318 8.43 2.56 -5.44
CA SER A 318 7.76 3.12 -4.25
C SER A 318 6.24 3.00 -4.23
N ALA A 319 5.65 2.17 -5.10
CA ALA A 319 4.20 1.96 -5.26
C ALA A 319 3.40 1.81 -3.95
N GLY A 320 4.03 1.24 -2.92
CA GLY A 320 3.39 1.00 -1.61
C GLY A 320 2.97 2.29 -0.91
N PHE A 321 3.79 3.36 -0.94
CA PHE A 321 3.49 4.60 -0.24
C PHE A 321 2.25 5.31 -0.82
N PRO A 322 2.14 5.53 -2.15
CA PRO A 322 0.92 6.07 -2.75
C PRO A 322 -0.30 5.20 -2.51
N ALA A 323 -0.16 3.87 -2.59
CA ALA A 323 -1.30 2.95 -2.42
C ALA A 323 -1.90 3.04 -1.00
N ILE A 324 -1.06 3.00 0.03
CA ILE A 324 -1.51 3.11 1.42
C ILE A 324 -2.12 4.50 1.67
N TYR A 325 -1.44 5.55 1.21
CA TYR A 325 -1.90 6.92 1.44
C TYR A 325 -3.25 7.21 0.76
N THR A 326 -3.41 6.81 -0.50
CA THR A 326 -4.66 6.98 -1.25
C THR A 326 -5.81 6.19 -0.62
N GLN A 327 -5.54 5.00 -0.07
CA GLN A 327 -6.51 4.21 0.68
C GLN A 327 -6.93 4.89 1.99
N ILE A 328 -5.98 5.45 2.76
CA ILE A 328 -6.32 6.23 3.97
C ILE A 328 -7.19 7.43 3.60
N LEU A 329 -6.88 8.09 2.48
CA LEU A 329 -7.60 9.27 2.01
C LEU A 329 -9.03 8.93 1.54
N SER A 330 -9.26 7.76 0.94
CA SER A 330 -10.61 7.30 0.58
C SER A 330 -11.44 6.91 1.80
N LEU A 331 -10.81 6.28 2.80
CA LEU A 331 -11.48 5.91 4.06
C LEU A 331 -11.82 7.12 4.95
N SER A 332 -11.17 8.27 4.72
CA SER A 332 -11.38 9.49 5.49
C SER A 332 -12.66 10.28 5.10
N ASN A 333 -13.44 9.79 4.13
CA ASN A 333 -14.70 10.39 3.65
C ASN A 333 -14.61 11.91 3.39
N LEU A 334 -13.57 12.32 2.65
CA LEU A 334 -13.26 13.72 2.38
C LEU A 334 -14.04 14.26 1.18
N ALA A 335 -14.27 15.57 1.15
CA ALA A 335 -14.75 16.24 -0.05
C ALA A 335 -13.71 16.10 -1.18
N GLN A 336 -14.17 15.98 -2.43
CA GLN A 336 -13.31 15.72 -3.59
C GLN A 336 -12.15 16.73 -3.75
N TRP A 337 -12.37 18.01 -3.43
CA TRP A 337 -11.33 19.02 -3.48
C TRP A 337 -10.26 18.86 -2.39
N GLN A 338 -10.65 18.40 -1.19
CA GLN A 338 -9.73 18.12 -0.09
C GLN A 338 -8.85 16.93 -0.43
N TYR A 339 -9.45 15.89 -1.04
CA TYR A 339 -8.73 14.73 -1.54
C TYR A 339 -7.60 15.14 -2.50
N TYR A 340 -7.90 15.93 -3.54
CA TYR A 340 -6.88 16.38 -4.48
C TYR A 340 -5.88 17.37 -3.87
N LEU A 341 -6.28 18.16 -2.88
CA LEU A 341 -5.36 19.04 -2.16
C LEU A 341 -4.33 18.23 -1.35
N TYR A 342 -4.77 17.16 -0.70
CA TYR A 342 -3.91 16.23 0.03
C TYR A 342 -2.96 15.48 -0.90
N LEU A 343 -3.44 15.03 -2.07
CA LEU A 343 -2.56 14.52 -3.12
C LEU A 343 -1.53 15.57 -3.57
N ALA A 344 -1.93 16.82 -3.81
CA ALA A 344 -1.00 17.87 -4.20
C ALA A 344 0.05 18.15 -3.11
N LEU A 345 -0.34 18.13 -1.83
CA LEU A 345 0.57 18.27 -0.71
C LEU A 345 1.55 17.10 -0.64
N TYR A 346 1.07 15.87 -0.81
CA TYR A 346 1.91 14.68 -0.89
C TYR A 346 3.01 14.85 -1.95
N ILE A 347 2.61 15.19 -3.17
CA ILE A 347 3.54 15.38 -4.31
C ILE A 347 4.54 16.50 -4.04
N PHE A 348 4.09 17.59 -3.41
CA PHE A 348 4.96 18.69 -3.06
C PHE A 348 6.07 18.27 -2.10
N ILE A 349 5.73 17.50 -1.07
CA ILE A 349 6.72 16.99 -0.11
C ILE A 349 7.62 15.93 -0.75
N PHE A 350 7.05 15.05 -1.56
CA PHE A 350 7.77 14.06 -2.35
C PHE A 350 8.82 14.68 -3.29
N MET A 351 8.50 15.79 -3.95
CA MET A 351 9.43 16.47 -4.88
C MET A 351 10.41 17.43 -4.18
N LEU A 352 10.30 17.59 -2.86
CA LEU A 352 11.04 18.62 -2.12
C LEU A 352 12.54 18.32 -2.09
N ASP A 353 12.94 17.07 -1.88
CA ASP A 353 14.35 16.67 -1.85
C ASP A 353 14.99 16.78 -3.24
N ASP A 354 14.26 16.41 -4.29
CA ASP A 354 14.66 16.60 -5.68
C ASP A 354 14.91 18.08 -6.01
N LEU A 355 14.00 18.95 -5.56
CA LEU A 355 14.12 20.39 -5.73
C LEU A 355 15.33 20.96 -4.97
N ILE A 356 15.57 20.49 -3.74
CA ILE A 356 16.74 20.87 -2.94
C ILE A 356 18.03 20.47 -3.64
N VAL A 357 18.16 19.21 -4.05
CA VAL A 357 19.37 18.68 -4.70
C VAL A 357 19.60 19.37 -6.03
N PHE A 358 18.55 19.57 -6.84
CA PHE A 358 18.62 20.33 -8.08
C PHE A 358 19.10 21.76 -7.86
N PHE A 359 18.53 22.47 -6.89
CA PHE A 359 18.88 23.86 -6.59
C PHE A 359 20.33 24.00 -6.11
N ILE A 360 20.76 23.12 -5.21
CA ILE A 360 22.16 23.05 -4.72
C ILE A 360 23.09 22.79 -5.90
N ALA A 361 22.75 21.83 -6.77
CA ALA A 361 23.60 21.50 -7.91
C ALA A 361 23.70 22.66 -8.91
N MET A 362 22.59 23.28 -9.27
CA MET A 362 22.59 24.38 -10.25
C MET A 362 23.26 25.66 -9.74
N THR A 363 23.31 25.86 -8.42
CA THR A 363 23.95 27.03 -7.81
C THR A 363 25.42 26.78 -7.49
N THR A 364 25.77 25.58 -7.02
CA THR A 364 27.10 25.26 -6.45
C THR A 364 28.04 24.58 -7.45
N LEU A 365 27.54 23.75 -8.37
CA LEU A 365 28.38 22.98 -9.28
C LEU A 365 28.82 23.81 -10.50
N GLN A 366 29.81 24.69 -10.29
CA GLN A 366 30.79 25.00 -11.33
C GLN A 366 31.82 23.87 -11.36
N VAL A 367 31.49 22.80 -12.11
CA VAL A 367 32.39 21.72 -12.59
C VAL A 367 33.62 21.48 -11.68
N THR A 368 33.44 20.77 -10.57
CA THR A 368 34.54 19.98 -10.02
C THR A 368 34.47 18.61 -10.70
N GLY A 369 35.45 18.31 -11.54
CA GLY A 369 35.51 17.05 -12.28
C GLY A 369 35.35 15.87 -11.33
N ILE A 370 34.41 14.97 -11.63
CA ILE A 370 34.16 13.75 -10.88
C ILE A 370 35.50 13.00 -10.76
N THR A 371 36.04 12.94 -9.54
CA THR A 371 37.33 12.30 -9.29
C THR A 371 37.20 10.78 -9.45
N THR A 372 38.26 10.12 -9.91
CA THR A 372 38.30 8.64 -10.06
C THR A 372 37.97 7.89 -8.76
N LYS A 373 38.27 8.49 -7.60
CA LYS A 373 37.88 7.97 -6.27
C LYS A 373 36.37 7.98 -6.07
N TYR A 374 35.68 9.03 -6.48
CA TYR A 374 34.22 9.13 -6.38
C TYR A 374 33.53 8.11 -7.29
N THR A 375 33.99 7.97 -8.55
CA THR A 375 33.45 6.97 -9.48
C THR A 375 33.60 5.54 -8.94
N ARG A 376 34.75 5.24 -8.33
CA ARG A 376 35.01 3.93 -7.73
C ARG A 376 34.13 3.67 -6.50
N ALA A 377 33.97 4.67 -5.62
CA ALA A 377 33.06 4.58 -4.48
C ALA A 377 31.60 4.44 -4.92
N SER A 378 31.19 5.12 -5.99
CA SER A 378 29.87 5.04 -6.58
C SER A 378 29.57 3.66 -7.17
N HIS A 379 30.51 3.04 -7.90
CA HIS A 379 30.34 1.66 -8.38
C HIS A 379 30.23 0.64 -7.25
N LEU A 380 30.96 0.82 -6.15
CA LEU A 380 30.87 -0.07 -4.99
C LEU A 380 29.54 0.12 -4.24
N ILE A 381 29.27 1.34 -3.76
CA ILE A 381 28.11 1.65 -2.93
C ILE A 381 26.82 1.51 -3.73
N GLY A 382 26.77 2.11 -4.92
CA GLY A 382 25.64 2.01 -5.84
C GLY A 382 25.44 0.59 -6.35
N GLY A 383 26.51 -0.16 -6.61
CA GLY A 383 26.44 -1.57 -7.01
C GLY A 383 25.85 -2.47 -5.92
N ILE A 384 26.31 -2.33 -4.67
CA ILE A 384 25.77 -3.06 -3.51
C ILE A 384 24.29 -2.69 -3.31
N LEU A 385 23.96 -1.40 -3.31
CA LEU A 385 22.60 -0.92 -3.09
C LEU A 385 21.65 -1.43 -4.19
N MET A 386 22.02 -1.29 -5.47
CA MET A 386 21.22 -1.78 -6.60
C MET A 386 21.06 -3.30 -6.57
N LEU A 387 22.08 -4.04 -6.16
CA LEU A 387 22.00 -5.49 -6.06
C LEU A 387 21.07 -5.92 -4.92
N ILE A 388 21.18 -5.30 -3.74
CA ILE A 388 20.28 -5.56 -2.60
C ILE A 388 18.84 -5.23 -2.98
N ILE A 389 18.57 -4.05 -3.54
CA ILE A 389 17.23 -3.64 -3.96
C ILE A 389 16.70 -4.59 -5.04
N GLY A 390 17.50 -4.89 -6.07
CA GLY A 390 17.10 -5.81 -7.14
C GLY A 390 16.77 -7.22 -6.62
N LEU A 391 17.56 -7.74 -5.68
CA LEU A 391 17.34 -9.05 -5.07
C LEU A 391 16.09 -9.06 -4.17
N LEU A 392 15.89 -8.01 -3.37
CA LEU A 392 14.69 -7.83 -2.55
C LEU A 392 13.43 -7.71 -3.42
N LEU A 393 13.51 -6.96 -4.53
CA LEU A 393 12.44 -6.88 -5.52
C LEU A 393 12.12 -8.23 -6.20
N ILE A 394 13.00 -9.23 -6.17
CA ILE A 394 12.71 -10.56 -6.72
C ILE A 394 12.25 -11.52 -5.61
N LEU A 395 12.97 -11.56 -4.49
CA LEU A 395 12.84 -12.61 -3.47
C LEU A 395 11.88 -12.25 -2.34
N LYS A 396 11.82 -10.98 -1.92
CA LYS A 396 10.99 -10.52 -0.79
C LYS A 396 10.42 -9.12 -1.03
N PRO A 397 9.36 -9.01 -1.87
CA PRO A 397 8.54 -7.80 -2.03
C PRO A 397 8.27 -6.99 -0.78
N GLU A 398 7.88 -7.72 0.25
CA GLU A 398 7.18 -7.22 1.42
C GLU A 398 8.13 -6.37 2.28
N LEU A 399 9.44 -6.57 2.12
CA LEU A 399 10.47 -5.76 2.79
C LEU A 399 10.64 -4.37 2.16
N LEU A 400 10.23 -4.17 0.90
CA LEU A 400 10.36 -2.91 0.17
C LEU A 400 9.00 -2.22 -0.02
N MET A 401 7.95 -3.01 -0.22
CA MET A 401 6.57 -2.57 -0.27
C MET A 401 6.05 -2.68 1.15
N PHE A 402 6.12 -1.59 1.92
CA PHE A 402 5.73 -1.50 3.34
C PHE A 402 4.29 -1.99 3.61
N GLY A 403 4.08 -3.31 3.63
CA GLY A 403 2.78 -3.97 3.78
C GLY A 403 2.88 -5.24 4.60
#